data_AF-A0A7U9RWT5-F1
#
_entry.id   AF-A0A7U9RWT5-F1
#
_cell.length_a   1.000
_cell.length_b   1.000
_cell.length_c   1.000
_cell.angle_alpha   90.00
_cell.angle_beta   90.00
_cell.angle_gamma   90.00
#
_symmetry.space_group_name_H-M   'P 1'
#
loop_
_entity.id
_entity.type
_entity.pdbx_description
1 polymer ?
#
loop_
_entity_poly.entity_id
_entity_poly.type
_entity_poly.pdbx_seq_one_letter_code
_entity_poly.pdbx_strand_id
1 'polypeptide(L)' 'MLAGGLTEENVREAIRHVAPDIVDVSSGVEENGIKSREKIIRFVRKVRENEQ' A
#
# COMPACT_ATOMS: atom_id res chain seq x y z
N MET A 1 -3.99 -7.60 -10.36
CA MET A 1 -4.19 -6.33 -9.62
C MET A 1 -4.85 -6.65 -8.29
N LEU A 2 -4.27 -6.19 -7.17
CA LEU A 2 -4.80 -6.34 -5.81
C LEU A 2 -5.26 -4.95 -5.30
N ALA A 3 -6.47 -4.88 -4.76
CA ALA A 3 -7.07 -3.66 -4.25
C ALA A 3 -7.93 -3.96 -3.01
N GLY A 4 -8.38 -2.91 -2.33
CA GLY A 4 -9.31 -3.00 -1.21
C GLY A 4 -8.61 -3.10 0.14
N GLY A 5 -8.79 -2.06 0.98
CA GLY A 5 -8.29 -2.06 2.36
C GLY A 5 -6.76 -2.07 2.53
N LEU A 6 -5.99 -1.86 1.46
CA LEU A 6 -4.53 -1.81 1.55
C LEU A 6 -4.06 -0.57 2.30
N THR A 7 -3.12 -0.74 3.22
CA THR A 7 -2.47 0.32 4.00
C THR A 7 -0.96 0.08 4.07
N GLU A 8 -0.20 1.03 4.62
CA GLU A 8 1.26 0.87 4.76
C GLU A 8 1.65 -0.28 5.70
N GLU A 9 0.75 -0.68 6.61
CA GLU A 9 0.94 -1.76 7.57
C GLU A 9 0.74 -3.15 6.95
N ASN A 10 -0.19 -3.30 6.00
CA ASN A 10 -0.58 -4.62 5.47
C ASN A 10 -0.09 -4.90 4.04
N VAL A 11 0.29 -3.88 3.26
CA VAL A 11 0.55 -4.05 1.82
C VAL A 11 1.67 -5.04 1.52
N ARG A 12 2.68 -5.13 2.39
CA ARG A 12 3.80 -6.08 2.21
C ARG A 12 3.35 -7.52 2.38
N GLU A 13 2.58 -7.79 3.42
CA GLU A 13 2.01 -9.12 3.64
C GLU A 13 1.08 -9.51 2.50
N ALA A 14 0.23 -8.58 2.06
CA ALA A 14 -0.68 -8.78 0.94
C ALA A 14 0.08 -9.09 -0.37
N ILE A 15 1.17 -8.37 -0.67
CA ILE A 15 2.04 -8.65 -1.82
C ILE A 15 2.68 -10.03 -1.71
N ARG A 16 3.21 -10.42 -0.53
CA ARG A 16 3.85 -11.74 -0.35
C ARG A 16 2.87 -12.90 -0.56
N HIS A 17 1.64 -12.78 -0.09
CA HIS A 17 0.65 -13.86 -0.19
C HIS A 17 -0.01 -13.96 -1.57
N VAL A 18 -0.29 -12.82 -2.21
CA VAL A 18 -1.05 -12.78 -3.46
C VAL A 18 -0.13 -12.72 -4.69
N ALA A 19 1.11 -12.25 -4.54
CA ALA A 19 2.07 -11.99 -5.61
C ALA A 19 1.48 -11.19 -6.80
N PRO A 20 0.82 -10.02 -6.56
CA PRO A 20 0.19 -9.27 -7.64
C PRO A 20 1.20 -8.41 -8.42
N ASP A 21 0.98 -8.25 -9.73
CA ASP A 21 1.78 -7.31 -10.55
C ASP A 21 1.49 -5.83 -10.23
N ILE A 22 0.29 -5.54 -9.72
CA ILE A 22 -0.21 -4.18 -9.48
C ILE A 22 -0.98 -4.16 -8.17
N VAL A 23 -0.73 -3.14 -7.35
CA VAL A 23 -1.56 -2.79 -6.19
C VAL A 23 -2.27 -1.45 -6.42
N ASP A 24 -3.55 -1.37 -6.06
CA ASP A 24 -4.35 -0.15 -6.12
C ASP A 24 -4.82 0.25 -4.70
N VAL A 25 -4.58 1.50 -4.32
CA VAL A 25 -4.90 2.01 -2.98
C VAL A 25 -5.66 3.33 -3.07
N SER A 26 -6.75 3.41 -2.30
CA SER A 26 -7.51 4.65 -2.13
C SER A 26 -7.51 5.13 -0.68
N SER A 27 -8.41 4.63 0.17
CA SER A 27 -8.60 5.14 1.53
C SER A 27 -7.40 4.90 2.47
N GLY A 28 -6.61 3.87 2.24
CA GLY A 28 -5.45 3.56 3.08
C GLY A 28 -4.30 4.58 3.03
N VAL A 29 -4.37 5.56 2.14
CA VAL A 29 -3.44 6.69 2.08
C VAL A 29 -4.10 8.04 2.35
N GLU A 30 -5.32 8.05 2.89
CA GLU A 30 -6.06 9.26 3.26
C GLU A 30 -5.89 9.63 4.73
N GLU A 31 -6.02 10.92 5.02
CA GLU A 31 -6.19 11.51 6.34
C GLU A 31 -7.44 12.39 6.28
N ASN A 32 -8.43 12.13 7.13
CA ASN A 32 -9.74 12.81 7.10
C ASN A 32 -10.40 12.84 5.71
N GLY A 33 -10.31 11.74 4.94
CA GLY A 33 -10.88 11.61 3.60
C GLY A 33 -10.11 12.35 2.49
N ILE A 34 -8.97 12.95 2.80
CA ILE A 34 -8.10 13.65 1.84
C ILE A 34 -6.80 12.89 1.69
N LYS A 35 -6.30 12.73 0.47
CA LYS A 35 -5.02 12.07 0.20
C LYS A 35 -3.89 12.74 0.99
N SER A 36 -3.21 11.97 1.84
CA SER A 36 -2.04 12.43 2.57
C SER A 36 -0.78 12.11 1.79
N ARG A 37 -0.04 13.16 1.40
CA ARG A 37 1.26 13.01 0.71
C ARG A 37 2.21 12.12 1.51
N GLU A 38 2.20 12.24 2.83
CA GLU A 38 3.07 11.46 3.72
C GLU A 38 2.70 9.98 3.71
N LYS A 39 1.41 9.64 3.84
CA LYS A 39 0.93 8.26 3.75
C LYS A 39 1.20 7.64 2.38
N ILE A 40 1.03 8.39 1.29
CA ILE A 40 1.37 7.92 -0.06
C ILE A 40 2.86 7.53 -0.13
N ILE A 41 3.76 8.38 0.38
CA ILE A 41 5.20 8.11 0.37
C ILE A 41 5.52 6.86 1.19
N ARG A 42 4.94 6.72 2.38
CA ARG A 42 5.17 5.54 3.24
C ARG A 42 4.62 4.26 2.62
N PHE A 43 3.42 4.30 2.03
CA PHE A 43 2.83 3.19 1.30
C PHE A 43 3.72 2.74 0.12
N VAL A 44 4.15 3.68 -0.74
CA VAL A 44 5.02 3.36 -1.88
C VAL A 44 6.38 2.81 -1.43
N ARG A 45 6.94 3.33 -0.32
CA ARG A 45 8.17 2.77 0.28
C ARG A 45 7.95 1.32 0.69
N LYS A 46 6.84 1.01 1.35
CA LYS A 46 6.50 -0.36 1.77
C LYS A 46 6.27 -1.30 0.59
N VAL A 47 5.65 -0.83 -0.50
CA VAL A 47 5.50 -1.61 -1.74
C VAL A 47 6.84 -1.96 -2.38
N ARG A 48 7.83 -1.06 -2.32
CA ARG A 48 9.16 -1.24 -2.93
C ARG A 48 10.19 -1.91 -2.01
N GLU A 49 9.83 -2.20 -0.77
CA GLU A 49 10.72 -2.79 0.22
C GLU A 49 10.88 -4.29 -0.07
N ASN A 50 12.05 -4.67 -0.59
CA ASN A 50 12.44 -6.07 -0.77
C ASN A 50 13.00 -6.63 0.54
N GLU A 51 12.65 -7.88 0.86
CA GLU A 51 13.38 -8.64 1.88
C GLU A 51 14.73 -9.04 1.26
N GLN A 52 15.82 -8.63 1.88
CA GLN A 52 17.16 -9.18 1.63
C GLN A 52 17.31 -10.49 2.37
#